data_AF-A0A968USG8-F1
#
_entry.id   AF-A0A968USG8-F1
#
_cell.length_a   1.000
_cell.length_b   1.000
_cell.length_c   1.000
_cell.angle_alpha   90.00
_cell.angle_beta   90.00
_cell.angle_gamma   90.00
#
_symmetry.space_group_name_H-M   'P 1'
#
loop_
_entity.id
_entity.type
_entity.pdbx_description
1 polymer ?
#
loop_
_entity_poly.entity_id
_entity_poly.type
_entity_poly.pdbx_seq_one_letter_code
_entity_poly.pdbx_strand_id
1 'polypeptide(L)'
;MSATTTAGYTDNYSITGLLPGVYDVVVSSDDYAEQKTTATITDKDVKLNIVLTALSLRSISGTITGIGSGKTVSIIAWSATKDVRKTVFAEGTGSPVTYSISDLKPASDYVVEMSSSDYPYQVYKNKTRADEADWVDISKNNATGIDFAISSSLATISGSVVFPGDAVSGDTVRIEVFSRLKNISKGADVQFAGSATVSYQIPGLMPASDYIV
;
A
#
# COMPACT_ATOMS: atom_id res chain seq x y z
N MET A 1 0.91 -29.24 17.94
CA MET A 1 -0.47 -29.75 17.86
C MET A 1 -1.38 -28.53 17.78
N SER A 2 -2.24 -28.43 16.77
CA SER A 2 -3.16 -27.30 16.57
C SER A 2 -4.60 -27.80 16.61
N ALA A 3 -5.49 -27.07 17.29
CA ALA A 3 -6.92 -27.33 17.33
C ALA A 3 -7.67 -26.09 16.84
N THR A 4 -8.74 -26.27 16.06
CA THR A 4 -9.56 -25.19 15.49
C THR A 4 -10.94 -25.21 16.14
N THR A 5 -11.51 -24.04 16.43
CA THR A 5 -12.80 -23.94 17.12
C THR A 5 -13.92 -23.50 16.18
N THR A 6 -15.12 -24.04 16.34
CA THR A 6 -16.34 -23.63 15.63
C THR A 6 -17.29 -22.93 16.60
N ALA A 7 -17.89 -21.80 16.19
CA ALA A 7 -18.84 -21.06 17.03
C ALA A 7 -20.11 -21.91 17.35
N GLY A 8 -20.54 -21.92 18.61
CA GLY A 8 -21.83 -22.50 19.03
C GLY A 8 -21.78 -23.68 20.03
N TYR A 9 -20.60 -24.14 20.45
CA TYR A 9 -20.45 -25.20 21.47
C TYR A 9 -19.99 -24.65 22.82
N THR A 10 -20.42 -25.30 23.92
CA THR A 10 -20.03 -24.96 25.31
C THR A 10 -18.57 -25.30 25.63
N ASP A 11 -17.98 -26.23 24.89
CA ASP A 11 -16.54 -26.49 24.84
C ASP A 11 -16.11 -26.33 23.38
N ASN A 12 -15.39 -25.26 23.07
CA ASN A 12 -15.08 -24.85 21.71
C ASN A 12 -13.82 -25.52 21.14
N TYR A 13 -13.04 -26.25 21.95
CA TYR A 13 -11.88 -27.05 21.55
C TYR A 13 -11.64 -28.21 22.52
N SER A 14 -10.95 -29.26 22.06
CA SER A 14 -10.41 -30.33 22.91
C SER A 14 -9.04 -30.74 22.41
N ILE A 15 -8.08 -30.89 23.34
CA ILE A 15 -6.72 -31.35 23.10
C ILE A 15 -6.51 -32.56 24.00
N THR A 16 -6.29 -33.74 23.43
CA THR A 16 -6.22 -35.01 24.16
C THR A 16 -4.85 -35.66 24.05
N GLY A 17 -4.56 -36.63 24.93
CA GLY A 17 -3.32 -37.41 24.91
C GLY A 17 -2.09 -36.67 25.43
N LEU A 18 -2.27 -35.61 26.22
CA LEU A 18 -1.17 -34.88 26.85
C LEU A 18 -0.71 -35.61 28.12
N LEU A 19 0.61 -35.76 28.28
CA LEU A 19 1.23 -36.31 29.50
C LEU A 19 1.18 -35.29 30.65
N PRO A 20 1.38 -35.73 31.91
CA PRO A 20 1.59 -34.81 33.03
C PRO A 20 2.72 -33.82 32.75
N GLY A 21 2.47 -32.53 32.95
CA GLY A 21 3.42 -31.45 32.64
C GLY A 21 2.79 -30.05 32.65
N VAL A 22 3.62 -29.04 32.43
CA VAL A 22 3.22 -27.64 32.25
C VAL A 22 3.29 -27.31 30.76
N TYR A 23 2.20 -26.77 30.23
CA TYR A 23 2.03 -26.46 28.81
C TYR A 23 1.76 -24.98 28.62
N ASP A 24 2.51 -24.34 27.72
CA ASP A 24 2.16 -23.03 27.18
C ASP A 24 1.04 -23.21 26.14
N VAL A 25 -0.05 -22.48 26.33
CA VAL A 25 -1.19 -22.45 25.42
C VAL A 25 -1.24 -21.08 24.78
N VAL A 26 -1.12 -21.05 23.45
CA VAL A 26 -1.20 -19.84 22.63
C VAL A 26 -2.44 -19.93 21.75
N VAL A 27 -3.30 -18.90 21.83
CA VAL A 27 -4.47 -18.77 20.97
C VAL A 27 -4.26 -17.56 20.07
N SER A 28 -4.21 -17.81 18.77
CA SER A 28 -4.03 -16.80 17.73
C SER A 28 -5.29 -16.67 16.86
N SER A 29 -5.61 -15.44 16.48
CA SER A 29 -6.71 -15.12 15.56
C SER A 29 -6.32 -13.88 14.73
N ASP A 30 -6.91 -13.76 13.55
CA ASP A 30 -6.77 -12.55 12.73
C ASP A 30 -7.62 -11.37 13.20
N ASP A 31 -8.60 -11.63 14.08
CA ASP A 31 -9.60 -10.65 14.53
C ASP A 31 -9.45 -10.29 16.02
N TYR A 32 -8.72 -11.10 16.79
CA TYR A 32 -8.52 -10.94 18.23
C TYR A 32 -7.04 -10.90 18.58
N ALA A 33 -6.70 -10.25 19.69
CA ALA A 33 -5.33 -10.23 20.19
C ALA A 33 -4.89 -11.63 20.66
N GLU A 34 -3.63 -11.96 20.38
CA GLU A 34 -3.00 -13.21 20.83
C GLU A 34 -3.13 -13.37 22.35
N GLN A 35 -3.62 -14.52 22.80
CA GLN A 35 -3.70 -14.88 24.21
C GLN A 35 -2.66 -15.94 24.54
N LYS A 36 -1.93 -15.74 25.63
CA LYS A 36 -1.00 -16.73 26.19
C LYS A 36 -1.40 -17.07 27.61
N THR A 37 -1.45 -18.35 27.91
CA THR A 37 -1.71 -18.86 29.26
C THR A 37 -1.01 -20.19 29.45
N THR A 38 -1.02 -20.72 30.66
CA THR A 38 -0.40 -22.00 31.00
C THR A 38 -1.45 -22.99 31.50
N ALA A 39 -1.35 -24.24 31.08
CA ALA A 39 -2.11 -25.35 31.65
C ALA A 39 -1.16 -26.32 32.37
N THR A 40 -1.51 -26.75 33.58
CA THR A 40 -0.75 -27.76 34.34
C THR A 40 -1.58 -29.04 34.44
N ILE A 41 -1.08 -30.12 33.84
CA ILE A 41 -1.69 -31.44 33.85
C ILE A 41 -0.92 -32.32 34.83
N THR A 42 -1.61 -32.97 35.77
CA THR A 42 -1.00 -33.89 36.73
C THR A 42 -1.41 -35.33 36.48
N ASP A 43 -2.71 -35.61 36.55
CA ASP A 43 -3.27 -36.97 36.53
C ASP A 43 -4.74 -37.00 36.07
N LYS A 44 -5.28 -35.83 35.66
CA LYS A 44 -6.66 -35.65 35.21
C LYS A 44 -6.77 -34.54 34.18
N ASP A 45 -7.88 -34.54 33.47
CA ASP A 45 -8.22 -33.51 32.47
C ASP A 45 -8.35 -32.12 33.12
N VAL A 46 -7.93 -31.10 32.37
CA VAL A 46 -7.96 -29.70 32.78
C VAL A 46 -8.89 -28.91 31.87
N LYS A 47 -9.87 -28.21 32.45
CA LYS A 47 -10.68 -27.22 31.72
C LYS A 47 -9.99 -25.87 31.74
N LEU A 48 -9.69 -25.34 30.56
CA LEU A 48 -9.06 -24.03 30.39
C LEU A 48 -10.03 -23.10 29.65
N ASN A 49 -10.50 -22.06 30.33
CA ASN A 49 -11.30 -21.02 29.70
C ASN A 49 -10.39 -19.86 29.28
N ILE A 50 -10.46 -19.47 28.00
CA ILE A 50 -9.67 -18.36 27.46
C ILE A 50 -10.64 -17.29 26.99
N VAL A 51 -10.49 -16.07 27.51
CA VAL A 51 -11.27 -14.91 27.10
C VAL A 51 -10.50 -14.19 25.99
N LEU A 52 -11.10 -14.08 24.81
CA LEU A 52 -10.51 -13.31 23.72
C LEU A 52 -10.65 -11.81 24.00
N THR A 53 -9.62 -11.05 23.65
CA THR A 53 -9.65 -9.59 23.72
C THR A 53 -9.55 -9.00 22.31
N ALA A 54 -10.16 -7.84 22.12
CA ALA A 54 -10.20 -7.18 20.82
C ALA A 54 -8.77 -6.87 20.33
N LEU A 55 -8.53 -7.06 19.03
CA LEU A 55 -7.26 -6.70 18.42
C LEU A 55 -7.07 -5.18 18.48
N SER A 56 -5.97 -4.74 19.09
CA SER A 56 -5.61 -3.32 19.09
C SER A 56 -5.07 -2.95 17.72
N LEU A 57 -5.86 -2.24 16.93
CA LEU A 57 -5.46 -1.79 15.59
C LEU A 57 -4.45 -0.63 15.67
N ARG A 58 -3.85 -0.33 14.53
CA ARG A 58 -2.72 0.58 14.37
C ARG A 58 -2.97 1.59 13.28
N SER A 59 -2.17 2.65 13.28
CA SER A 59 -2.13 3.64 12.22
C SER A 59 -0.73 3.93 11.72
N ILE A 60 -0.68 4.41 10.49
CA ILE A 60 0.49 4.98 9.85
C ILE A 60 0.15 6.41 9.41
N SER A 61 0.98 7.39 9.75
CA SER A 61 0.79 8.78 9.35
C SER A 61 2.06 9.46 8.88
N GLY A 62 1.88 10.55 8.13
CA GLY A 62 2.97 11.36 7.60
C GLY A 62 2.47 12.62 6.90
N THR A 63 3.39 13.30 6.25
CA THR A 63 3.18 14.54 5.50
C THR A 63 3.64 14.39 4.07
N ILE A 64 2.90 14.99 3.15
CA ILE A 64 3.23 15.03 1.73
C ILE A 64 3.48 16.47 1.33
N THR A 65 4.65 16.74 0.74
CA THR A 65 5.00 18.06 0.23
C THR A 65 5.00 18.07 -1.29
N GLY A 66 4.58 19.19 -1.90
CA GLY A 66 4.67 19.40 -3.35
C GLY A 66 3.45 18.94 -4.15
N ILE A 67 2.33 18.60 -3.49
CA ILE A 67 1.06 18.37 -4.19
C ILE A 67 0.52 19.75 -4.65
N GLY A 68 0.34 19.90 -5.96
CA GLY A 68 -0.25 21.09 -6.55
C GLY A 68 -1.71 21.27 -6.14
N SER A 69 -2.18 22.51 -6.07
CA SER A 69 -3.56 22.82 -5.68
C SER A 69 -4.57 22.09 -6.59
N GLY A 70 -5.55 21.41 -6.00
CA GLY A 70 -6.57 20.65 -6.72
C GLY A 70 -6.08 19.37 -7.40
N LYS A 71 -4.83 18.94 -7.13
CA LYS A 71 -4.31 17.63 -7.53
C LYS A 71 -4.46 16.64 -6.38
N THR A 72 -4.64 15.36 -6.73
CA THR A 72 -4.86 14.30 -5.74
C THR A 72 -3.79 13.23 -5.87
N VAL A 73 -3.35 12.71 -4.72
CA VAL A 73 -2.49 11.54 -4.62
C VAL A 73 -3.18 10.47 -3.79
N SER A 74 -2.92 9.21 -4.13
CA SER A 74 -3.33 8.04 -3.35
C SER A 74 -2.17 7.58 -2.49
N ILE A 75 -2.41 7.31 -1.22
CA ILE A 75 -1.42 6.75 -0.31
C ILE A 75 -1.94 5.38 0.09
N ILE A 76 -1.16 4.35 -0.22
CA ILE A 76 -1.53 2.96 0.02
C ILE A 76 -0.58 2.38 1.07
N ALA A 77 -1.14 1.71 2.07
CA ALA A 77 -0.39 0.87 3.00
C ALA A 77 -0.85 -0.58 2.83
N TRP A 78 0.11 -1.48 2.64
CA TRP A 78 -0.19 -2.91 2.50
C TRP A 78 0.81 -3.79 3.24
N SER A 79 0.34 -4.93 3.74
CA SER A 79 1.12 -5.96 4.43
C SER A 79 0.77 -7.30 3.82
N ALA A 80 1.77 -8.01 3.30
CA ALA A 80 1.58 -9.31 2.68
C ALA A 80 1.28 -10.39 3.72
N THR A 81 1.92 -10.33 4.90
CA THR A 81 1.70 -11.31 5.97
C THR A 81 0.33 -11.23 6.62
N LYS A 82 -0.38 -10.09 6.47
CA LYS A 82 -1.74 -9.88 7.00
C LYS A 82 -2.83 -9.84 5.93
N ASP A 83 -2.47 -9.94 4.66
CA ASP A 83 -3.39 -9.73 3.53
C ASP A 83 -4.20 -8.43 3.68
N VAL A 84 -3.51 -7.35 4.06
CA VAL A 84 -4.12 -6.02 4.26
C VAL A 84 -3.66 -5.09 3.15
N ARG A 85 -4.61 -4.36 2.57
CA ARG A 85 -4.35 -3.21 1.70
C ARG A 85 -5.36 -2.11 1.99
N LYS A 86 -4.88 -0.91 2.33
CA LYS A 86 -5.73 0.27 2.54
C LYS A 86 -5.21 1.45 1.75
N THR A 87 -6.14 2.24 1.23
CA THR A 87 -5.85 3.47 0.47
C THR A 87 -6.54 4.65 1.14
N VAL A 88 -5.81 5.76 1.25
CA VAL A 88 -6.37 7.08 1.56
C VAL A 88 -5.99 8.05 0.45
N PHE A 89 -6.72 9.15 0.32
CA PHE A 89 -6.47 10.18 -0.66
C PHE A 89 -6.06 11.47 0.03
N ALA A 90 -5.11 12.19 -0.58
CA ALA A 90 -4.72 13.53 -0.15
C ALA A 90 -4.85 14.49 -1.33
N GLU A 91 -5.58 15.58 -1.12
CA GLU A 91 -5.72 16.66 -2.08
C GLU A 91 -4.73 17.78 -1.75
N GLY A 92 -4.04 18.29 -2.77
CA GLY A 92 -3.10 19.39 -2.64
C GLY A 92 -3.80 20.71 -2.38
N THR A 93 -3.29 21.45 -1.40
CA THR A 93 -3.75 22.78 -1.02
C THR A 93 -2.72 23.87 -1.35
N GLY A 94 -1.63 23.51 -2.04
CA GLY A 94 -0.46 24.38 -2.23
C GLY A 94 0.44 24.49 -0.99
N SER A 95 0.16 23.73 0.08
CA SER A 95 0.98 23.58 1.29
C SER A 95 1.19 22.10 1.60
N PRO A 96 2.11 21.73 2.53
CA PRO A 96 2.23 20.35 3.00
C PRO A 96 0.89 19.79 3.50
N VAL A 97 0.58 18.55 3.15
CA VAL A 97 -0.67 17.87 3.48
C VAL A 97 -0.39 16.67 4.39
N THR A 98 -1.02 16.63 5.56
CA THR A 98 -0.91 15.48 6.47
C THR A 98 -1.90 14.39 6.07
N TYR A 99 -1.52 13.12 6.22
CA TYR A 99 -2.40 11.97 6.02
C TYR A 99 -2.29 10.97 7.18
N SER A 100 -3.32 10.13 7.33
CA SER A 100 -3.32 9.01 8.28
C SER A 100 -4.10 7.83 7.71
N ILE A 101 -3.53 6.64 7.79
CA ILE A 101 -4.17 5.37 7.46
C ILE A 101 -4.42 4.64 8.78
N SER A 102 -5.69 4.48 9.16
CA SER A 102 -6.12 3.84 10.41
C SER A 102 -6.58 2.39 10.22
N ASP A 103 -6.92 1.74 11.33
CA ASP A 103 -7.48 0.39 11.42
C ASP A 103 -6.65 -0.65 10.64
N LEU A 104 -5.33 -0.56 10.82
CA LEU A 104 -4.35 -1.53 10.31
C LEU A 104 -4.11 -2.61 11.36
N LYS A 105 -4.00 -3.87 10.92
CA LYS A 105 -3.60 -4.97 11.80
C LYS A 105 -2.12 -4.79 12.18
N PRO A 106 -1.70 -5.11 13.43
CA PRO A 106 -0.29 -5.07 13.79
C PRO A 106 0.56 -6.01 12.91
N ALA A 107 1.57 -5.46 12.23
CA ALA A 107 2.54 -6.21 11.43
C ALA A 107 3.84 -5.41 11.26
N SER A 108 4.94 -6.10 10.94
CA SER A 108 6.26 -5.48 10.78
C SER A 108 6.66 -5.22 9.32
N ASP A 109 5.82 -5.62 8.37
CA ASP A 109 6.13 -5.72 6.93
C ASP A 109 5.31 -4.73 6.07
N TYR A 110 4.78 -3.66 6.66
CA TYR A 110 4.00 -2.71 5.88
C TYR A 110 4.88 -1.98 4.86
N VAL A 111 4.45 -2.00 3.60
CA VAL A 111 4.94 -1.10 2.56
C VAL A 111 3.97 0.07 2.44
N VAL A 112 4.51 1.28 2.39
CA VAL A 112 3.73 2.51 2.22
C VAL A 112 4.17 3.19 0.93
N GLU A 113 3.22 3.38 0.03
CA GLU A 113 3.45 3.90 -1.32
C GLU A 113 2.51 5.07 -1.64
N MET A 114 2.97 5.94 -2.53
CA MET A 114 2.23 7.06 -3.08
C MET A 114 2.09 6.87 -4.59
N SER A 115 0.86 7.00 -5.09
CA SER A 115 0.53 6.85 -6.51
C SER A 115 -0.36 7.99 -7.00
N SER A 116 -0.15 8.42 -8.24
CA SER A 116 -0.89 9.49 -8.88
C SER A 116 -0.75 9.40 -10.41
N SER A 117 -1.72 9.92 -11.14
CA SER A 117 -1.58 10.18 -12.58
C SER A 117 -0.66 11.37 -12.86
N ASP A 118 -0.68 12.38 -11.99
CA ASP A 118 0.06 13.62 -12.18
C ASP A 118 1.52 13.48 -11.74
N TYR A 119 1.77 12.67 -10.70
CA TYR A 119 3.09 12.55 -10.07
C TYR A 119 3.71 11.16 -10.22
N PRO A 120 5.05 11.06 -10.21
CA PRO A 120 5.72 9.78 -10.19
C PRO A 120 5.32 8.90 -9.00
N TYR A 121 5.29 7.59 -9.22
CA TYR A 121 5.15 6.60 -8.15
C TYR A 121 6.32 6.70 -7.17
N GLN A 122 6.01 6.61 -5.88
CA GLN A 122 7.00 6.60 -4.81
C GLN A 122 6.64 5.58 -3.73
N VAL A 123 7.67 5.13 -3.02
CA VAL A 123 7.59 4.31 -1.82
C VAL A 123 8.34 5.05 -0.72
N TYR A 124 7.94 4.83 0.53
CA TYR A 124 8.52 5.49 1.70
C TYR A 124 10.06 5.58 1.61
N LYS A 125 10.59 6.76 1.98
CA LYS A 125 11.98 7.21 1.77
C LYS A 125 12.38 7.40 0.30
N ASN A 126 11.47 7.94 -0.50
CA ASN A 126 11.72 8.38 -1.88
C ASN A 126 12.23 7.27 -2.81
N LYS A 127 11.88 6.01 -2.52
CA LYS A 127 12.18 4.89 -3.42
C LYS A 127 11.14 4.85 -4.54
N THR A 128 11.48 4.27 -5.69
CA THR A 128 10.61 4.27 -6.88
C THR A 128 10.06 2.88 -7.21
N ARG A 129 10.29 1.90 -6.33
CA ARG A 129 9.86 0.52 -6.54
C ARG A 129 9.44 -0.14 -5.22
N ALA A 130 8.35 -0.88 -5.27
CA ALA A 130 7.78 -1.57 -4.11
C ALA A 130 8.67 -2.69 -3.57
N ASP A 131 9.38 -3.40 -4.44
CA ASP A 131 10.30 -4.48 -4.09
C ASP A 131 11.57 -3.99 -3.39
N GLU A 132 11.85 -2.69 -3.48
CA GLU A 132 12.97 -2.04 -2.78
C GLU A 132 12.51 -1.36 -1.48
N ALA A 133 11.22 -1.43 -1.10
CA ALA A 133 10.66 -0.72 0.05
C ALA A 133 11.41 -0.98 1.37
N ASP A 134 11.58 0.07 2.18
CA ASP A 134 11.82 -0.14 3.61
C ASP A 134 10.49 -0.41 4.30
N TRP A 135 10.40 -1.50 5.06
CA TRP A 135 9.20 -1.83 5.80
C TRP A 135 8.97 -0.87 6.98
N VAL A 136 7.70 -0.55 7.21
CA VAL A 136 7.21 0.23 8.34
C VAL A 136 6.67 -0.75 9.38
N ASP A 137 7.34 -0.84 10.53
CA ASP A 137 6.93 -1.73 11.61
C ASP A 137 5.87 -1.07 12.51
N ILE A 138 4.65 -1.62 12.47
CA ILE A 138 3.55 -1.25 13.37
C ILE A 138 3.11 -2.42 14.26
N SER A 139 3.94 -3.45 14.42
CA SER A 139 3.63 -4.64 15.22
C SER A 139 3.35 -4.31 16.68
N LYS A 140 3.94 -3.23 17.21
CA LYS A 140 3.78 -2.80 18.59
C LYS A 140 3.07 -1.46 18.73
N ASN A 141 3.44 -0.46 17.91
CA ASN A 141 2.99 0.92 18.03
C ASN A 141 2.53 1.48 16.68
N ASN A 142 1.85 2.63 16.69
CA ASN A 142 1.60 3.40 15.47
C ASN A 142 2.91 3.93 14.90
N ALA A 143 2.97 4.13 13.58
CA ALA A 143 4.09 4.79 12.91
C ALA A 143 3.71 6.21 12.50
N THR A 144 4.66 7.13 12.63
CA THR A 144 4.53 8.54 12.23
C THR A 144 5.80 8.96 11.47
N GLY A 145 5.77 10.09 10.75
CA GLY A 145 6.91 10.55 9.95
C GLY A 145 7.15 9.70 8.70
N ILE A 146 6.10 9.06 8.19
CA ILE A 146 6.13 8.36 6.92
C ILE A 146 5.88 9.38 5.81
N ASP A 147 6.88 10.22 5.55
CA ASP A 147 6.71 11.40 4.71
C ASP A 147 7.04 11.12 3.22
N PHE A 148 6.42 11.89 2.34
CA PHE A 148 6.67 11.88 0.89
C PHE A 148 6.98 13.28 0.38
N ALA A 149 7.91 13.39 -0.56
CA ALA A 149 8.25 14.64 -1.23
C ALA A 149 8.12 14.49 -2.75
N ILE A 150 7.21 15.26 -3.35
CA ILE A 150 7.14 15.39 -4.80
C ILE A 150 8.22 16.38 -5.22
N SER A 151 9.16 15.93 -6.05
CA SER A 151 10.21 16.80 -6.59
C SER A 151 9.59 17.96 -7.38
N SER A 152 10.12 19.17 -7.21
CA SER A 152 9.77 20.32 -8.05
C SER A 152 10.43 20.26 -9.44
N SER A 153 11.39 19.37 -9.66
CA SER A 153 12.16 19.24 -10.90
C SER A 153 11.57 18.22 -11.89
N LEU A 154 10.24 18.04 -11.91
CA LEU A 154 9.61 17.11 -12.84
C LEU A 154 9.75 17.62 -14.28
N ALA A 155 10.05 16.70 -15.19
CA ALA A 155 10.17 16.95 -16.61
C ALA A 155 8.84 16.65 -17.33
N THR A 156 8.72 17.21 -18.54
CA THR A 156 7.65 16.93 -19.50
C THR A 156 8.27 16.54 -20.82
N ILE A 157 7.83 15.42 -21.41
CA ILE A 157 8.10 15.10 -22.81
C ILE A 157 6.95 15.67 -23.63
N SER A 158 7.25 16.42 -24.69
CA SER A 158 6.25 17.04 -25.56
C SER A 158 6.69 17.04 -27.01
N GLY A 159 5.72 17.12 -27.92
CA GLY A 159 5.96 17.12 -29.35
C GLY A 159 4.66 17.25 -30.13
N SER A 160 4.66 16.79 -31.38
CA SER A 160 3.47 16.69 -32.22
C SER A 160 3.41 15.38 -32.99
N VAL A 161 2.19 14.93 -33.27
CA VAL A 161 1.89 13.84 -34.19
C VAL A 161 1.36 14.46 -35.48
N VAL A 162 1.85 13.97 -36.62
CA VAL A 162 1.32 14.31 -37.94
C VAL A 162 0.48 13.15 -38.43
N PHE A 163 -0.83 13.37 -38.56
CA PHE A 163 -1.78 12.41 -39.10
C PHE A 163 -1.70 12.36 -40.63
N PRO A 164 -1.89 11.17 -41.24
CA PRO A 164 -1.94 11.05 -42.70
C PRO A 164 -3.17 11.75 -43.27
N GLY A 165 -3.16 12.04 -44.57
CA GLY A 165 -4.21 12.83 -45.24
C GLY A 165 -5.58 12.16 -45.31
N ASP A 166 -5.64 10.85 -45.10
CA ASP A 166 -6.85 10.04 -45.03
C ASP A 166 -7.36 9.82 -43.59
N ALA A 167 -6.70 10.43 -42.59
CA ALA A 167 -7.15 10.37 -41.21
C ALA A 167 -8.55 10.96 -41.05
N VAL A 168 -9.37 10.31 -40.24
CA VAL A 168 -10.75 10.70 -39.96
C VAL A 168 -10.89 11.16 -38.51
N SER A 169 -11.85 12.06 -38.27
CA SER A 169 -12.12 12.58 -36.93
C SER A 169 -12.40 11.43 -35.96
N GLY A 170 -11.59 11.35 -34.90
CA GLY A 170 -11.67 10.27 -33.93
C GLY A 170 -10.47 9.31 -33.95
N ASP A 171 -9.68 9.30 -35.03
CA ASP A 171 -8.44 8.51 -35.10
C ASP A 171 -7.53 8.87 -33.93
N THR A 172 -7.02 7.85 -33.24
CA THR A 172 -6.25 8.02 -32.01
C THR A 172 -4.89 7.34 -32.12
N VAL A 173 -3.85 8.06 -31.71
CA VAL A 173 -2.49 7.53 -31.56
C VAL A 173 -2.11 7.63 -30.09
N ARG A 174 -1.53 6.58 -29.53
CA ARG A 174 -0.98 6.59 -28.18
C ARG A 174 0.53 6.74 -28.22
N ILE A 175 1.04 7.74 -27.51
CA ILE A 175 2.47 7.90 -27.25
C ILE A 175 2.73 7.34 -25.87
N GLU A 176 3.69 6.44 -25.75
CA GLU A 176 4.11 5.86 -24.47
C GLU A 176 5.55 6.27 -24.18
N VAL A 177 5.85 6.54 -22.92
CA VAL A 177 7.20 6.84 -22.45
C VAL A 177 7.56 5.91 -21.33
N PHE A 178 8.74 5.32 -21.43
CA PHE A 178 9.22 4.33 -20.47
C PHE A 178 10.63 4.68 -19.99
N SER A 179 10.86 4.60 -18.68
CA SER A 179 12.19 4.62 -18.07
C SER A 179 12.33 3.41 -17.15
N ARG A 180 13.33 2.57 -17.42
CA ARG A 180 13.63 1.40 -16.60
C ARG A 180 14.25 1.82 -15.27
N LEU A 181 15.14 2.81 -15.29
CA LEU A 181 15.86 3.28 -14.10
C LEU A 181 14.93 3.89 -13.06
N LYS A 182 13.82 4.51 -13.49
CA LYS A 182 12.82 5.09 -12.60
C LYS A 182 11.57 4.25 -12.43
N ASN A 183 11.45 3.13 -13.15
CA ASN A 183 10.24 2.32 -13.24
C ASN A 183 9.01 3.19 -13.59
N ILE A 184 9.17 4.09 -14.56
CA ILE A 184 8.12 5.00 -15.02
C ILE A 184 7.58 4.49 -16.35
N SER A 185 6.26 4.36 -16.44
CA SER A 185 5.52 4.14 -17.68
C SER A 185 4.35 5.11 -17.71
N LYS A 186 4.35 6.04 -18.66
CA LYS A 186 3.28 7.02 -18.87
C LYS A 186 2.94 7.10 -20.36
N GLY A 187 1.80 7.70 -20.69
CA GLY A 187 1.46 7.95 -22.07
C GLY A 187 0.43 9.05 -22.23
N ALA A 188 0.26 9.49 -23.47
CA ALA A 188 -0.77 10.43 -23.89
C ALA A 188 -1.44 9.90 -25.15
N ASP A 189 -2.77 9.98 -25.17
CA ASP A 189 -3.55 9.68 -26.36
C ASP A 189 -3.76 11.00 -27.13
N VAL A 190 -3.50 10.96 -28.43
CA VAL A 190 -3.61 12.09 -29.34
C VAL A 190 -4.66 11.75 -30.37
N GLN A 191 -5.69 12.56 -30.41
CA GLN A 191 -6.82 12.35 -31.31
C GLN A 191 -6.78 13.33 -32.47
N PHE A 192 -7.01 12.84 -33.69
CA PHE A 192 -7.22 13.69 -34.85
C PHE A 192 -8.54 14.46 -34.71
N ALA A 193 -8.42 15.78 -34.67
CA ALA A 193 -9.54 16.72 -34.52
C ALA A 193 -9.60 17.74 -35.69
N GLY A 194 -9.28 17.29 -36.90
CA GLY A 194 -9.32 18.12 -38.11
C GLY A 194 -8.05 18.94 -38.38
N SER A 195 -7.05 18.90 -37.50
CA SER A 195 -5.70 19.39 -37.77
C SER A 195 -4.78 18.21 -38.07
N ALA A 196 -4.09 18.26 -39.21
CA ALA A 196 -3.10 17.24 -39.58
C ALA A 196 -1.95 17.16 -38.58
N THR A 197 -1.64 18.22 -37.84
CA THR A 197 -0.63 18.21 -36.78
C THR A 197 -1.29 18.49 -35.44
N VAL A 198 -1.14 17.57 -34.49
CA VAL A 198 -1.70 17.67 -33.13
C VAL A 198 -0.57 17.56 -32.12
N SER A 199 -0.47 18.54 -31.22
CA SER A 199 0.55 18.55 -30.16
C SER A 199 0.19 17.62 -29.01
N TYR A 200 1.21 17.07 -28.32
CA TYR A 200 1.03 16.27 -27.11
C TYR A 200 2.01 16.68 -26.01
N GLN A 201 1.65 16.34 -24.77
CA GLN A 201 2.51 16.50 -23.59
C GLN A 201 2.31 15.33 -22.64
N ILE A 202 3.40 14.86 -22.04
CA ILE A 202 3.43 13.83 -21.00
C ILE A 202 4.20 14.42 -19.80
N PRO A 203 3.49 15.05 -18.85
CA PRO A 203 4.11 15.71 -17.71
C PRO A 203 4.35 14.76 -16.53
N GLY A 204 5.11 15.25 -15.54
CA GLY A 204 5.27 14.58 -14.27
C GLY A 204 6.22 13.40 -14.34
N LEU A 205 7.31 13.55 -15.10
CA LEU A 205 8.37 12.57 -15.27
C LEU A 205 9.54 12.91 -14.34
N MET A 206 10.05 11.95 -13.57
CA MET A 206 11.30 12.18 -12.83
C MET A 206 12.46 12.32 -13.82
N PRO A 207 13.42 13.23 -13.62
CA PRO A 207 14.62 13.27 -14.45
C PRO A 207 15.30 11.90 -14.52
N ALA A 208 15.48 11.41 -15.75
CA ALA A 208 16.15 10.16 -16.05
C ALA A 208 16.80 10.26 -17.43
N SER A 209 17.92 9.58 -17.62
CA SER A 209 18.67 9.58 -18.88
C SER A 209 18.23 8.49 -19.86
N ASP A 210 17.30 7.61 -19.46
CA ASP A 210 16.96 6.37 -20.16
C ASP A 210 15.51 6.35 -20.68
N TYR A 211 14.87 7.51 -20.83
CA TYR A 211 13.53 7.55 -21.42
C TYR A 211 13.55 7.08 -22.88
N ILE A 212 12.63 6.18 -23.20
CA ILE A 212 12.30 5.72 -24.55
C ILE A 212 10.88 6.16 -24.86
N VAL A 213 10.65 6.65 -26.08
CA VAL A 213 9.37 7.15 -26.62
C VAL A 213 9.02 6.39 -27.89
#